data_AF-A0A258FCP7-F1
#
_entry.id   AF-A0A258FCP7-F1
#
_cell.length_a   1.000
_cell.length_b   1.000
_cell.length_c   1.000
_cell.angle_alpha   90.00
_cell.angle_beta   90.00
_cell.angle_gamma   90.00
#
_symmetry.space_group_name_H-M   'P 1'
#
loop_
_entity.id
_entity.type
_entity.pdbx_description
1 polymer ?
#
loop_
_entity_poly.entity_id
_entity_poly.type
_entity_poly.pdbx_seq_one_letter_code
_entity_poly.pdbx_strand_id
1 'polypeptide(L)'
;DRLLWACDLNFVRGEDSCVRAQWAARPLVWQAYPQAEEAHHDKLEALLAIYTDGLDPLAAQTVRDAWRRWNGVPGAPDMAACWAGWRTHRNGLSTHAADWQARLAAQPELTETLAEFVENKRPDAV
;
A
#
# COMPACT_ATOMS: atom_id res chain seq x y z
N ASP A 1 -6.25 8.61 -11.56
CA ASP A 1 -7.08 8.38 -10.35
C ASP A 1 -8.52 7.97 -10.59
N ARG A 2 -9.30 8.63 -11.47
CA ARG A 2 -10.72 8.31 -11.67
C ARG A 2 -11.02 6.81 -11.83
N LEU A 3 -10.16 6.08 -12.53
CA LEU A 3 -10.25 4.62 -12.64
C LEU A 3 -10.11 3.93 -11.27
N LEU A 4 -9.08 4.29 -10.50
CA LEU A 4 -8.82 3.72 -9.17
C LEU A 4 -10.00 3.97 -8.21
N TRP A 5 -10.63 5.15 -8.31
CA TRP A 5 -11.79 5.52 -7.48
C TRP A 5 -13.05 4.72 -7.81
N ALA A 6 -13.20 4.36 -9.09
CA ALA A 6 -14.35 3.62 -9.60
C ALA A 6 -14.26 2.10 -9.38
N CYS A 7 -13.06 1.57 -9.09
CA CYS A 7 -12.85 0.15 -8.85
C CYS A 7 -13.08 -0.23 -7.38
N ASP A 8 -13.58 -1.45 -7.15
CA ASP A 8 -13.73 -2.03 -5.80
C ASP A 8 -12.44 -2.67 -5.27
N LEU A 9 -11.51 -3.01 -6.16
CA LEU A 9 -10.19 -3.57 -5.86
C LEU A 9 -9.20 -3.18 -6.95
N ASN A 10 -8.06 -2.61 -6.57
CA ASN A 10 -7.04 -2.13 -7.49
C ASN A 10 -5.76 -2.99 -7.43
N PHE A 11 -5.46 -3.70 -8.51
CA PHE A 11 -4.13 -4.31 -8.70
C PHE A 11 -3.22 -3.28 -9.39
N VAL A 12 -2.15 -2.88 -8.72
CA VAL A 12 -1.26 -1.79 -9.16
C VAL A 12 0.20 -2.19 -9.04
N ARG A 13 1.11 -1.43 -9.66
CA ARG A 13 2.53 -1.77 -9.70
C ARG A 13 3.46 -0.57 -9.61
N GLY A 14 4.73 -0.82 -9.31
CA GLY A 14 5.72 0.24 -9.22
C GLY A 14 5.39 1.23 -8.11
N GLU A 15 5.85 2.48 -8.22
CA GLU A 15 5.78 3.43 -7.10
C GLU A 15 4.59 4.38 -7.22
N ASP A 16 4.47 5.11 -8.33
CA ASP A 16 3.41 6.10 -8.51
C ASP A 16 2.01 5.48 -8.34
N SER A 17 1.71 4.41 -9.08
CA SER A 17 0.38 3.80 -9.00
C SER A 17 0.10 3.11 -7.65
N CYS A 18 1.14 2.71 -6.91
CA CYS A 18 1.01 2.25 -5.53
C CYS A 18 0.53 3.38 -4.61
N VAL A 19 1.16 4.56 -4.73
CA VAL A 19 0.76 5.76 -3.98
C VAL A 19 -0.66 6.19 -4.39
N ARG A 20 -0.95 6.28 -5.69
CA ARG A 20 -2.29 6.68 -6.17
C ARG A 20 -3.39 5.73 -5.70
N ALA A 21 -3.13 4.42 -5.61
CA ALA A 21 -4.11 3.44 -5.13
C ALA A 21 -4.41 3.59 -3.63
N GLN A 22 -3.40 3.93 -2.82
CA GLN A 22 -3.62 4.23 -1.41
C GLN A 22 -4.51 5.47 -1.23
N TRP A 23 -4.29 6.52 -2.03
CA TRP A 23 -5.15 7.70 -2.05
C TRP A 23 -6.55 7.46 -2.60
N ALA A 24 -6.78 6.36 -3.33
CA ALA A 24 -8.10 6.03 -3.84
C ALA A 24 -9.08 5.56 -2.75
N ALA A 25 -8.60 5.28 -1.53
CA ALA A 25 -9.41 4.75 -0.43
C ALA A 25 -10.21 3.49 -0.83
N ARG A 26 -9.59 2.65 -1.67
CA ARG A 26 -10.12 1.36 -2.12
C ARG A 26 -9.11 0.26 -1.79
N PRO A 27 -9.58 -0.96 -1.49
CA PRO A 27 -8.68 -2.10 -1.31
C PRO A 27 -7.72 -2.26 -2.50
N LEU A 28 -6.47 -2.64 -2.24
CA LEU A 28 -5.45 -2.77 -3.28
C LEU A 28 -4.56 -4.01 -3.11
N VAL A 29 -3.97 -4.45 -4.23
CA VAL A 29 -2.87 -5.42 -4.28
C VAL A 29 -1.71 -4.76 -5.02
N TRP A 30 -0.56 -4.67 -4.36
CA TRP A 30 0.63 -4.05 -4.94
C TRP A 30 1.62 -5.08 -5.49
N GLN A 31 2.09 -4.86 -6.71
CA GLN A 31 3.21 -5.56 -7.31
C GLN A 31 4.46 -4.67 -7.31
N ALA A 32 5.46 -5.02 -6.50
CA ALA A 32 6.76 -4.39 -6.54
C ALA A 32 7.49 -4.78 -7.84
N TYR A 33 8.37 -3.92 -8.34
CA TYR A 33 9.25 -4.31 -9.45
C TYR A 33 10.27 -5.35 -8.94
N PRO A 34 10.48 -6.47 -9.65
CA PRO A 34 11.53 -7.41 -9.29
C PRO A 34 12.89 -6.73 -9.28
N GLN A 35 13.68 -6.99 -8.24
CA GLN A 35 15.02 -6.46 -8.06
C GLN A 35 16.02 -7.60 -7.87
N ALA A 36 17.30 -7.31 -8.12
CA ALA A 36 18.39 -8.24 -7.84
C ALA A 36 18.32 -8.73 -6.38
N GLU A 37 18.74 -9.98 -6.17
CA GLU A 37 18.79 -10.60 -4.84
C GLU A 37 17.44 -10.62 -4.10
N GLU A 38 16.33 -10.54 -4.83
CA GLU A 38 14.98 -10.52 -4.27
C GLU A 38 14.70 -9.37 -3.29
N ALA A 39 15.48 -8.28 -3.32
CA ALA A 39 15.35 -7.13 -2.39
C ALA A 39 13.96 -6.47 -2.38
N HIS A 40 13.19 -6.66 -3.46
CA HIS A 40 11.80 -6.23 -3.56
C HIS A 40 10.86 -6.93 -2.56
N HIS A 41 11.20 -8.14 -2.08
CA HIS A 41 10.48 -8.83 -1.01
C HIS A 41 10.59 -8.08 0.32
N ASP A 42 11.77 -7.56 0.67
CA ASP A 42 11.94 -6.79 1.92
C ASP A 42 11.11 -5.51 1.90
N LYS A 43 11.08 -4.81 0.75
CA LYS A 43 10.23 -3.63 0.55
C LYS A 43 8.74 -3.98 0.67
N LEU A 44 8.34 -5.12 0.11
CA LEU A 44 6.98 -5.64 0.20
C LEU A 44 6.58 -5.91 1.66
N GLU A 45 7.40 -6.64 2.41
CA GLU A 45 7.15 -6.99 3.80
C GLU A 45 7.11 -5.77 4.71
N ALA A 46 8.02 -4.81 4.50
CA ALA A 46 8.02 -3.55 5.24
C ALA A 46 6.73 -2.76 5.01
N LEU A 47 6.29 -2.61 3.75
CA LEU A 47 5.04 -1.92 3.47
C LEU A 47 3.82 -2.70 3.98
N LEU A 48 3.80 -4.04 3.88
CA LEU A 48 2.74 -4.87 4.45
C LEU A 48 2.63 -4.70 5.96
N ALA A 49 3.75 -4.64 6.67
CA ALA A 49 3.77 -4.44 8.11
C ALA A 49 3.12 -3.11 8.52
N ILE A 50 3.40 -2.03 7.80
CA ILE A 50 2.83 -0.70 8.07
C ILE A 50 1.38 -0.63 7.60
N TYR A 51 1.09 -1.08 6.37
CA TYR A 51 -0.24 -0.98 5.77
C TYR A 51 -1.25 -1.74 6.60
N THR A 52 -0.96 -2.99 7.00
CA THR A 52 -1.93 -3.83 7.74
C THR A 52 -2.04 -3.51 9.23
N ASP A 53 -1.36 -2.47 9.72
CA ASP A 53 -1.48 -1.99 11.09
C ASP A 53 -2.92 -1.51 11.37
N GLY A 54 -3.52 -1.97 12.47
CA GLY A 54 -4.91 -1.69 12.84
C GLY A 54 -5.97 -2.57 12.17
N LEU A 55 -5.61 -3.49 11.28
CA LEU A 55 -6.54 -4.51 10.77
C LEU A 55 -6.80 -5.62 11.79
N ASP A 56 -7.99 -6.23 11.71
CA ASP A 56 -8.24 -7.55 12.31
C ASP A 56 -7.17 -8.56 11.84
N PRO A 57 -6.61 -9.41 12.72
CA PRO A 57 -5.51 -10.31 12.36
C PRO A 57 -5.79 -11.23 11.15
N LEU A 58 -7.03 -11.72 10.98
CA LEU A 58 -7.37 -12.59 9.85
C LEU A 58 -7.50 -11.79 8.55
N ALA A 59 -8.04 -10.57 8.63
CA ALA A 59 -8.06 -9.65 7.49
C ALA A 59 -6.65 -9.19 7.09
N ALA A 60 -5.77 -8.91 8.07
CA ALA A 60 -4.37 -8.59 7.83
C ALA A 60 -3.63 -9.74 7.13
N GLN A 61 -3.83 -10.98 7.59
CA GLN A 61 -3.24 -12.16 6.96
C GLN A 61 -3.72 -12.33 5.51
N THR A 62 -5.01 -12.09 5.27
CA THR A 62 -5.60 -12.11 3.91
C THR A 62 -4.89 -11.15 2.95
N VAL A 63 -4.59 -9.92 3.39
CA VAL A 63 -3.85 -8.94 2.59
C VAL A 63 -2.42 -9.42 2.34
N ARG A 64 -1.73 -9.86 3.39
CA ARG A 64 -0.35 -10.36 3.30
C ARG A 64 -0.23 -11.51 2.32
N ASP A 65 -1.12 -12.50 2.40
CA ASP A 65 -1.12 -13.66 1.52
C ASP A 65 -1.37 -13.28 0.07
N ALA A 66 -2.36 -12.40 -0.18
CA ALA A 66 -2.66 -11.93 -1.53
C ALA A 66 -1.48 -11.16 -2.16
N TRP A 67 -0.86 -10.25 -1.41
CA TRP A 67 0.30 -9.47 -1.88
C TRP A 67 1.52 -10.36 -2.11
N ARG A 68 1.86 -11.24 -1.15
CA ARG A 68 2.96 -12.19 -1.27
C ARG A 68 2.77 -13.10 -2.47
N ARG A 69 1.57 -13.68 -2.63
CA ARG A 69 1.24 -14.54 -3.76
C ARG A 69 1.34 -13.81 -5.09
N TRP A 70 0.87 -12.57 -5.16
CA TRP A 70 0.93 -11.76 -6.38
C TRP A 70 2.36 -11.34 -6.77
N ASN A 71 3.26 -11.21 -5.80
CA ASN A 71 4.67 -10.92 -6.01
C ASN A 71 5.53 -12.18 -6.21
N GLY A 72 4.95 -13.38 -6.12
CA GLY A 72 5.70 -14.63 -6.29
C GLY A 72 6.55 -15.05 -5.09
N VAL A 73 6.27 -14.50 -3.90
CA VAL A 73 6.96 -14.87 -2.67
C VAL A 73 6.75 -16.37 -2.39
N PRO A 74 7.82 -17.16 -2.20
CA PRO A 74 7.71 -18.59 -1.90
C PRO A 74 6.88 -18.87 -0.63
N GLY A 75 6.07 -19.93 -0.67
CA GLY A 75 5.25 -20.36 0.48
C GLY A 75 3.93 -19.61 0.66
N ALA A 76 3.61 -18.61 -0.17
CA ALA A 76 2.30 -17.97 -0.16
C ALA A 76 1.19 -18.96 -0.58
N PRO A 77 -0.03 -18.87 0.00
CA PRO A 77 -1.17 -19.68 -0.42
C PRO A 77 -1.50 -19.50 -1.91
N ASP A 78 -2.20 -20.47 -2.50
CA ASP A 78 -2.65 -20.31 -3.88
C ASP A 78 -3.65 -19.14 -4.04
N MET A 79 -3.85 -18.70 -5.28
CA MET A 79 -4.71 -17.54 -5.54
C MET A 79 -6.18 -17.81 -5.20
N ALA A 80 -6.64 -19.07 -5.22
CA ALA A 80 -8.02 -19.39 -4.88
C ALA A 80 -8.27 -19.22 -3.38
N ALA A 81 -7.33 -19.67 -2.54
CA ALA A 81 -7.34 -19.45 -1.09
C ALA A 81 -7.23 -17.96 -0.76
N CYS A 82 -6.30 -17.23 -1.39
CA CYS A 82 -6.17 -15.78 -1.21
C CYS A 82 -7.48 -15.05 -1.56
N TRP A 83 -8.10 -15.41 -2.68
CA TRP A 83 -9.36 -14.79 -3.11
C TRP A 83 -10.54 -15.12 -2.20
N ALA A 84 -10.61 -16.35 -1.68
CA ALA A 84 -11.62 -16.75 -0.71
C ALA A 84 -11.50 -15.94 0.60
N GLY A 85 -10.28 -15.76 1.11
CA GLY A 85 -10.02 -14.89 2.26
C GLY A 85 -10.44 -13.45 1.98
N TRP A 86 -10.04 -12.91 0.82
CA TRP A 86 -10.38 -11.54 0.42
C TRP A 86 -11.88 -11.29 0.42
N ARG A 87 -12.65 -12.20 -0.18
CA ARG A 87 -14.11 -12.11 -0.21
C ARG A 87 -14.73 -12.16 1.18
N THR A 88 -14.21 -13.01 2.06
CA THR A 88 -14.68 -13.14 3.45
C THR A 88 -14.51 -11.83 4.22
N HIS A 89 -13.36 -11.16 4.05
CA HIS A 89 -13.01 -9.96 4.82
C HIS A 89 -13.30 -8.64 4.08
N ARG A 90 -13.96 -8.67 2.91
CA ARG A 90 -14.10 -7.52 1.99
C ARG A 90 -14.55 -6.21 2.66
N ASN A 91 -15.48 -6.27 3.61
CA ASN A 91 -16.01 -5.08 4.26
C ASN A 91 -14.95 -4.44 5.17
N GLY A 92 -14.25 -5.26 5.95
CA GLY A 92 -13.15 -4.80 6.81
C GLY A 92 -11.99 -4.23 6.00
N LEU A 93 -11.67 -4.84 4.86
CA LEU A 93 -10.65 -4.33 3.94
C LEU A 93 -11.04 -2.98 3.32
N SER A 94 -12.31 -2.78 2.98
CA SER A 94 -12.80 -1.49 2.46
C SER A 94 -12.77 -0.39 3.53
N THR A 95 -13.20 -0.69 4.76
CA THR A 95 -13.09 0.26 5.88
C THR A 95 -11.63 0.63 6.12
N HIS A 96 -10.75 -0.37 6.19
CA HIS A 96 -9.33 -0.15 6.39
C HIS A 96 -8.68 0.70 5.28
N ALA A 97 -9.08 0.52 4.02
CA ALA A 97 -8.55 1.34 2.93
C ALA A 97 -8.90 2.84 3.10
N ALA A 98 -10.10 3.14 3.63
CA ALA A 98 -10.50 4.50 3.96
C ALA A 98 -9.73 5.05 5.17
N ASP A 99 -9.61 4.27 6.24
CA ASP A 99 -8.85 4.64 7.44
C ASP A 99 -7.37 4.88 7.13
N TRP A 100 -6.78 4.04 6.28
CA TRP A 100 -5.41 4.18 5.79
C TRP A 100 -5.23 5.50 5.02
N GLN A 101 -6.14 5.83 4.12
CA GLN A 101 -6.09 7.09 3.39
C GLN A 101 -6.19 8.29 4.33
N ALA A 102 -7.04 8.23 5.36
CA ALA A 102 -7.14 9.27 6.38
C ALA A 102 -5.83 9.40 7.19
N ARG A 103 -5.18 8.29 7.55
CA ARG A 103 -3.88 8.28 8.21
C ARG A 103 -2.79 8.94 7.36
N LEU A 104 -2.80 8.70 6.04
CA LEU A 104 -1.88 9.37 5.12
C LEU A 104 -2.17 10.87 5.01
N ALA A 105 -3.45 11.25 4.94
CA ALA A 105 -3.88 12.65 4.85
C ALA A 105 -3.55 13.48 6.10
N ALA A 106 -3.32 12.83 7.25
CA ALA A 106 -2.90 13.49 8.49
C ALA A 106 -1.39 13.79 8.54
N GLN A 107 -0.60 13.27 7.59
CA GLN A 107 0.83 13.56 7.50
C GLN A 107 1.08 14.85 6.71
N PRO A 108 2.18 15.57 6.98
CA PRO A 108 2.61 16.71 6.16
C PRO A 108 2.79 16.31 4.68
N GLU A 109 2.44 17.22 3.77
CA GLU A 109 2.65 16.97 2.35
C GLU A 109 4.14 17.00 1.99
N LEU A 110 4.58 16.09 1.11
CA LEU A 110 5.97 16.05 0.66
C LEU A 110 6.45 17.39 0.09
N THR A 111 5.59 18.08 -0.67
CA THR A 111 5.90 19.38 -1.26
C THR A 111 6.05 20.49 -0.22
N GLU A 112 5.25 20.44 0.85
CA GLU A 112 5.34 21.37 1.98
C GLU A 112 6.63 21.14 2.77
N THR A 113 6.89 19.90 3.18
CA THR A 113 8.13 19.54 3.89
C THR A 113 9.37 19.84 3.06
N LEU A 114 9.33 19.66 1.74
CA LEU A 114 10.43 19.98 0.84
C LEU A 114 10.64 21.50 0.74
N ALA A 115 9.56 22.29 0.64
CA ALA A 115 9.65 23.75 0.62
C ALA A 115 10.27 24.29 1.91
N GLU A 116 9.79 23.84 3.07
CA GLU A 116 10.34 24.20 4.38
C GLU A 116 11.82 23.82 4.49
N PHE A 117 12.19 22.62 4.02
CA PHE A 117 13.58 22.18 4.01
C PHE A 117 14.46 23.13 3.18
N VAL A 118 14.01 23.51 1.98
CA VAL A 118 14.76 24.41 1.10
C VAL A 118 14.90 25.80 1.72
N GLU A 119 13.83 26.35 2.28
CA GLU A 119 13.84 27.65 2.98
C GLU A 119 14.84 27.66 4.13
N ASN A 120 14.84 26.62 4.97
CA ASN A 120 15.75 26.48 6.10
C ASN A 120 17.22 26.22 5.71
N LYS A 121 17.48 25.89 4.44
CA LYS A 121 18.85 25.68 3.90
C LYS A 121 19.35 26.85 3.06
N ARG A 122 18.54 27.89 2.85
CA ARG A 122 19.02 29.11 2.19
C ARG A 122 20.02 29.79 3.12
N PRO A 123 21.26 30.05 2.68
CA PRO A 123 22.16 30.90 3.44
C PRO A 123 21.51 32.29 3.58
N ASP A 124 21.68 32.92 4.74
CA ASP A 124 21.23 34.30 4.95
C ASP A 124 21.72 35.15 3.77
N ALA A 125 20.79 35.84 3.11
CA ALA A 125 21.12 36.76 2.04
C ALA A 125 22.02 37.86 2.63
N VAL A 126 23.32 37.77 2.37
CA VAL A 126 24.30 38.85 2.59
C VAL A 126 24.00 39.99 1.64
#